data_AF-A0A3M0WIV7-F1
#
_entry.id   AF-A0A3M0WIV7-F1
#
_cell.length_a   1.000
_cell.length_b   1.000
_cell.length_c   1.000
_cell.angle_alpha   90.00
_cell.angle_beta   90.00
_cell.angle_gamma   90.00
#
_symmetry.space_group_name_H-M   'P 1'
#
loop_
_entity.id
_entity.type
_entity.pdbx_description
1 polymer ?
#
loop_
_entity_poly.entity_id
_entity_poly.type
_entity_poly.pdbx_seq_one_letter_code
_entity_poly.pdbx_strand_id
1 'polypeptide(L)'
;MVEAQKDQDSFVLSDIGTRVRDLDEKSKLVRERVLLLGKNLIDVKKDIDEEITELREAVAKLEKDVESLKKVSAQIVDEMGKYVKRGEMIVLERMLRDFQPLEFMRRKDVEELIEEKLKRNK
;
A
#
# COMPACT_ATOMS: atom_id res chain seq x y z
N MET A 1 57.46 27.99 63.68
CA MET A 1 57.57 26.92 62.65
C MET A 1 56.42 25.91 62.72
N VAL A 2 55.92 25.53 63.91
CA VAL A 2 54.80 24.57 64.05
C VAL A 2 53.43 25.14 63.63
N GLU A 3 53.17 26.44 63.81
CA GLU A 3 51.91 27.09 63.39
C GLU A 3 51.76 27.19 61.86
N ALA A 4 52.82 27.56 61.14
CA ALA A 4 52.81 27.62 59.67
C ALA A 4 52.53 26.25 59.02
N GLN A 5 52.92 25.16 59.68
CA GLN A 5 52.69 23.80 59.22
C GLN A 5 51.22 23.36 59.45
N LYS A 6 50.61 23.76 60.59
CA LYS A 6 49.18 23.54 60.85
C LYS A 6 48.27 24.32 59.90
N ASP A 7 48.64 25.55 59.54
CA ASP A 7 47.88 26.36 58.58
C ASP A 7 47.96 25.78 57.17
N GLN A 8 49.11 25.22 56.79
CA GLN A 8 49.29 24.52 55.51
C GLN A 8 48.47 23.22 55.46
N ASP A 9 48.47 22.43 56.53
CA ASP A 9 47.67 21.20 56.62
C ASP A 9 46.15 21.50 56.61
N SER A 10 45.73 22.57 57.29
CA SER A 10 44.34 23.06 57.29
C SER A 10 43.89 23.51 55.89
N PHE A 11 44.76 24.22 55.16
CA PHE A 11 44.49 24.64 53.78
C PHE A 11 44.35 23.44 52.83
N VAL A 12 45.21 22.43 52.95
CA VAL A 12 45.14 21.20 52.15
C VAL A 12 43.86 20.42 52.45
N LEU A 13 43.45 20.33 53.71
CA LEU A 13 42.18 19.71 54.10
C LEU A 13 40.97 20.46 53.53
N SER A 14 41.02 21.79 53.51
CA SER A 14 39.98 22.62 52.90
C SER A 14 39.89 22.42 51.39
N ASP A 15 41.02 22.36 50.66
CA ASP A 15 41.04 22.11 49.22
C ASP A 15 40.52 20.70 48.87
N ILE A 16 40.89 19.68 49.67
CA ILE A 16 40.34 18.33 49.54
C ILE A 16 38.82 18.34 49.76
N GLY A 17 38.33 19.05 50.78
CA GLY A 17 36.90 19.19 51.05
C GLY A 17 36.13 19.80 49.87
N THR A 18 36.66 20.86 49.27
CA THR A 18 36.08 21.49 48.08
C THR A 18 36.06 20.52 46.90
N ARG A 19 37.16 19.82 46.62
CA ARG A 19 37.22 18.85 45.51
C ARG A 19 36.28 17.66 45.69
N VAL A 20 36.11 17.17 46.92
CA VAL A 20 35.16 16.10 47.22
C VAL A 20 33.73 16.57 46.96
N ARG A 21 33.40 17.80 47.35
CA ARG A 21 32.09 18.40 47.06
C ARG A 21 31.86 18.57 45.56
N ASP A 22 32.84 19.07 44.82
CA ASP A 22 32.77 19.19 43.36
C ASP A 22 32.57 17.83 42.67
N LEU A 23 33.23 16.78 43.17
CA LEU A 23 33.06 15.42 42.68
C LEU A 23 31.66 14.87 42.98
N ASP A 24 31.11 15.16 44.14
CA ASP A 24 29.75 14.74 44.51
C ASP A 24 28.69 15.44 43.63
N GLU A 25 28.86 16.75 43.37
CA GLU A 25 27.99 17.50 42.46
C GLU A 25 28.08 16.96 41.03
N LYS A 26 29.28 16.64 40.53
CA LYS A 26 29.47 15.98 39.22
C LYS A 26 28.80 14.61 39.19
N SER A 27 28.96 13.81 40.24
CA SER A 27 28.34 12.48 40.36
C SER A 27 26.80 12.57 40.32
N LYS A 28 26.23 13.57 41.02
CA LYS A 28 24.80 13.86 40.99
C LYS A 28 24.31 14.24 39.60
N LEU A 29 25.02 15.12 38.90
CA LEU A 29 24.71 15.51 37.51
C LEU A 29 24.77 14.32 36.55
N VAL A 30 25.77 13.46 36.70
CA VAL A 30 25.88 12.24 35.88
C VAL A 30 24.69 11.32 36.12
N ARG A 31 24.30 11.11 37.38
CA ARG A 31 23.16 10.27 37.74
C ARG A 31 21.85 10.79 37.15
N GLU A 32 21.63 12.10 37.21
CA GLU A 32 20.46 12.74 36.61
C GLU A 32 20.43 12.54 35.08
N ARG A 33 21.57 12.73 34.41
CA ARG A 33 21.67 12.47 32.96
C ARG A 33 21.41 11.02 32.60
N VAL A 34 21.94 10.07 33.37
CA VAL A 34 21.69 8.64 33.15
C VAL A 34 20.20 8.32 33.30
N LEU A 35 19.53 8.93 34.28
CA LEU A 35 18.09 8.76 34.49
C LEU A 35 17.27 9.33 33.32
N LEU A 36 17.63 10.53 32.83
CA LEU A 36 17.00 11.13 31.64
C LEU A 36 17.23 10.29 30.38
N LEU A 37 18.45 9.78 30.19
CA LEU A 37 18.75 8.87 29.08
C LEU A 37 17.93 7.58 29.17
N GLY A 38 17.79 7.01 30.37
CA GLY A 38 16.95 5.83 30.59
C GLY A 38 15.49 6.09 30.25
N LYS A 39 14.95 7.26 30.64
CA LYS A 39 13.59 7.66 30.27
C LYS A 39 13.43 7.82 28.76
N ASN A 40 14.33 8.58 28.11
CA ASN A 40 14.29 8.77 26.67
C ASN A 40 14.39 7.43 25.91
N LEU A 41 15.21 6.50 26.39
CA LEU A 41 15.36 5.18 25.76
C LEU A 41 14.08 4.35 25.88
N ILE A 42 13.38 4.42 27.02
CA ILE A 42 12.08 3.76 27.21
C ILE A 42 11.04 4.37 26.29
N ASP A 43 10.99 5.70 26.17
CA ASP A 43 10.02 6.40 25.33
C ASP A 43 10.26 6.06 23.85
N VAL A 44 11.51 6.16 23.37
CA VAL A 44 11.88 5.74 22.00
C VAL A 44 11.54 4.26 21.73
N LYS A 45 11.76 3.38 22.70
CA LYS A 45 11.41 1.96 22.56
C LYS A 45 9.90 1.76 22.41
N LYS A 46 9.08 2.53 23.12
CA LYS A 46 7.62 2.48 22.98
C LYS A 46 7.19 2.98 21.60
N ASP A 47 7.71 4.12 21.16
CA ASP A 47 7.40 4.68 19.84
C ASP A 47 7.74 3.67 18.73
N ILE A 48 8.90 3.01 18.81
CA ILE A 48 9.29 1.96 17.87
C ILE A 48 8.34 0.76 17.91
N ASP A 49 7.91 0.32 19.11
CA ASP A 49 6.98 -0.81 19.23
C ASP A 49 5.59 -0.48 18.65
N GLU A 50 5.13 0.76 18.82
CA GLU A 50 3.90 1.27 18.22
C GLU A 50 4.01 1.27 16.69
N GLU A 51 5.07 1.86 16.14
CA GLU A 51 5.34 1.86 14.68
C GLU A 51 5.43 0.43 14.11
N ILE A 52 6.08 -0.50 14.82
CA ILE A 52 6.15 -1.91 14.41
C ILE A 52 4.76 -2.54 14.37
N THR A 53 3.89 -2.20 15.32
CA THR A 53 2.53 -2.72 15.38
C THR A 53 1.70 -2.21 14.21
N GLU A 54 1.76 -0.91 13.93
CA GLU A 54 1.09 -0.29 12.78
C GLU A 54 1.58 -0.89 11.45
N LEU A 55 2.89 -1.08 11.31
CA LEU A 55 3.49 -1.73 10.13
C LEU A 55 2.98 -3.16 9.93
N ARG A 56 2.86 -3.94 11.01
CA ARG A 56 2.33 -5.31 10.94
C ARG A 56 0.87 -5.32 10.47
N GLU A 57 0.05 -4.40 10.96
CA GLU A 57 -1.35 -4.28 10.53
C GLU A 57 -1.44 -3.88 9.04
N ALA A 58 -0.61 -2.92 8.61
CA ALA A 58 -0.54 -2.51 7.21
C ALA A 58 -0.12 -3.67 6.29
N VAL A 59 0.88 -4.47 6.70
CA VAL A 59 1.32 -5.67 5.95
C VAL A 59 0.19 -6.70 5.86
N ALA A 60 -0.50 -7.00 6.96
CA ALA A 60 -1.61 -7.96 6.95
C ALA A 60 -2.75 -7.51 6.01
N LYS A 61 -3.03 -6.20 5.96
CA LYS A 61 -4.01 -5.63 5.03
C LYS A 61 -3.56 -5.76 3.58
N LEU A 62 -2.29 -5.45 3.28
CA LEU A 62 -1.72 -5.61 1.94
C LEU A 62 -1.76 -7.08 1.48
N GLU A 63 -1.47 -8.04 2.35
CA GLU A 63 -1.56 -9.46 2.02
C GLU A 63 -2.98 -9.85 1.60
N LYS A 64 -4.00 -9.38 2.33
CA LYS A 64 -5.41 -9.61 2.01
C LYS A 64 -5.82 -8.96 0.69
N ASP A 65 -5.35 -7.74 0.42
CA ASP A 65 -5.62 -7.03 -0.83
C ASP A 65 -4.98 -7.75 -2.02
N VAL A 66 -3.74 -8.25 -1.86
CA VAL A 66 -3.05 -9.06 -2.87
C VAL A 66 -3.78 -10.37 -3.14
N GLU A 67 -4.28 -11.06 -2.11
CA GLU A 67 -5.07 -12.28 -2.29
C GLU A 67 -6.37 -11.99 -3.06
N SER A 68 -7.02 -10.87 -2.75
CA SER A 68 -8.24 -10.43 -3.44
C SER A 68 -7.96 -10.12 -4.91
N LEU A 69 -6.86 -9.42 -5.22
CA LEU A 69 -6.43 -9.14 -6.58
C LEU A 69 -6.11 -10.43 -7.36
N LYS A 70 -5.47 -11.42 -6.73
CA LYS A 70 -5.23 -12.73 -7.34
C LYS A 70 -6.54 -13.42 -7.74
N LYS A 71 -7.55 -13.38 -6.86
CA LYS A 71 -8.88 -13.96 -7.14
C LYS A 71 -9.56 -13.27 -8.31
N VAL A 72 -9.57 -11.93 -8.33
CA VAL A 72 -10.15 -11.15 -9.44
C VAL A 72 -9.39 -11.42 -10.75
N SER A 73 -8.06 -11.47 -10.71
CA SER A 73 -7.24 -11.77 -11.89
C SER A 73 -7.54 -13.18 -12.42
N ALA A 74 -7.68 -14.18 -11.55
CA ALA A 74 -8.07 -15.53 -11.96
C ALA A 74 -9.46 -15.58 -12.61
N GLN A 75 -10.43 -14.84 -12.06
CA GLN A 75 -11.76 -14.72 -12.64
C GLN A 75 -11.73 -14.05 -14.03
N ILE A 76 -10.93 -13.00 -14.21
CA ILE A 76 -10.77 -12.35 -15.51
C ILE A 76 -10.20 -13.34 -16.53
N VAL A 77 -9.20 -14.14 -16.14
CA VAL A 77 -8.62 -15.16 -17.02
C VAL A 77 -9.64 -16.24 -17.39
N ASP A 78 -10.47 -16.68 -16.44
CA ASP A 78 -11.54 -17.65 -16.69
C ASP A 78 -12.62 -17.11 -17.66
N GLU A 79 -13.08 -15.88 -17.43
CA GLU A 79 -14.01 -15.19 -18.33
C GLU A 79 -13.39 -14.96 -19.71
N MET A 80 -12.09 -14.65 -19.77
CA MET A 80 -11.37 -14.50 -21.03
C MET A 80 -11.37 -15.78 -21.87
N GLY A 81 -11.32 -16.95 -21.22
CA GLY A 81 -11.42 -18.25 -21.88
C GLY A 81 -12.80 -18.54 -22.49
N LYS A 82 -13.86 -17.85 -22.03
CA LYS A 82 -15.25 -18.04 -22.53
C LYS A 82 -15.57 -17.20 -23.76
N TYR A 83 -14.71 -16.25 -24.14
CA TYR A 83 -14.94 -15.48 -25.37
C TYR A 83 -14.61 -16.29 -26.62
N VAL A 84 -15.52 -16.26 -27.59
CA VAL A 84 -15.32 -16.84 -28.91
C VAL A 84 -14.30 -16.02 -29.69
N LYS A 85 -13.42 -16.68 -30.45
CA LYS A 85 -12.45 -15.97 -31.29
C LYS A 85 -13.20 -15.14 -32.32
N ARG A 86 -12.75 -13.89 -32.55
CA ARG A 86 -13.39 -12.99 -33.54
C ARG A 86 -13.57 -13.64 -34.92
N GLY A 87 -12.62 -14.47 -35.35
CA GLY A 87 -12.71 -15.22 -36.60
C GLY A 87 -13.90 -16.19 -36.63
N GLU A 88 -14.12 -16.95 -35.56
CA GLU A 88 -15.25 -17.88 -35.44
C GLU A 88 -16.60 -17.12 -35.42
N MET A 89 -16.63 -15.95 -34.77
CA MET A 89 -17.81 -15.07 -34.79
C MET A 89 -18.16 -14.58 -36.21
N ILE A 90 -17.15 -14.26 -37.02
CA ILE A 90 -17.34 -13.83 -38.42
C ILE A 90 -17.85 -15.00 -39.28
N VAL A 91 -17.38 -16.23 -39.03
CA VAL A 91 -17.91 -17.41 -39.73
C VAL A 91 -19.37 -17.63 -39.36
N LEU A 92 -19.72 -17.54 -38.07
CA LEU A 92 -21.11 -17.62 -37.61
C LEU A 92 -21.98 -16.53 -38.23
N GLU A 93 -21.48 -15.29 -38.36
CA GLU A 93 -22.21 -14.20 -39.02
C GLU A 93 -22.47 -14.51 -40.50
N ARG A 94 -21.47 -15.04 -41.23
CA ARG A 94 -21.65 -15.46 -42.62
C ARG A 94 -22.66 -16.59 -42.74
N MET A 95 -22.53 -17.62 -41.91
CA MET A 95 -23.48 -18.73 -41.88
C MET A 95 -24.90 -18.25 -41.58
N LEU A 96 -25.08 -17.30 -40.66
CA LEU A 96 -26.39 -16.70 -40.35
C LEU A 96 -26.94 -15.88 -41.53
N ARG A 97 -26.09 -15.15 -42.27
CA ARG A 97 -26.50 -14.47 -43.50
C ARG A 97 -26.92 -15.46 -44.58
N ASP A 98 -26.21 -16.58 -44.71
CA ASP A 98 -26.55 -17.63 -45.67
C ASP A 98 -27.82 -18.40 -45.25
N PHE A 99 -28.09 -18.49 -43.94
CA PHE A 99 -29.31 -19.05 -43.37
C PHE A 99 -30.48 -18.07 -43.35
N GLN A 100 -30.23 -16.79 -43.63
CA GLN A 100 -31.29 -15.84 -43.84
C GLN A 100 -32.05 -16.34 -45.08
N PRO A 101 -33.33 -16.74 -44.95
CA PRO A 101 -34.06 -17.25 -46.10
C PRO A 101 -34.00 -16.15 -47.13
N LEU A 102 -33.31 -16.40 -48.25
CA LEU A 102 -33.39 -15.54 -49.41
C LEU A 102 -34.86 -15.19 -49.56
N GLU A 103 -35.18 -13.90 -49.51
CA GLU A 103 -36.53 -13.40 -49.74
C GLU A 103 -36.92 -13.83 -51.16
N PHE A 104 -37.37 -15.08 -51.30
CA PHE A 104 -37.85 -15.61 -52.56
C PHE A 104 -39.20 -14.95 -52.78
N MET A 105 -39.18 -13.76 -53.38
CA MET A 105 -40.36 -13.21 -54.00
C MET A 105 -40.81 -14.21 -55.06
N ARG A 106 -42.07 -14.66 -54.96
CA ARG A 106 -42.64 -15.51 -55.99
C ARG A 106 -42.73 -14.67 -57.26
N ARG A 107 -42.69 -15.31 -58.44
CA ARG A 107 -42.81 -14.60 -59.73
C ARG A 107 -44.00 -13.62 -59.77
N LYS A 108 -45.12 -14.00 -59.14
CA LYS A 108 -46.29 -13.14 -58.96
C LYS A 108 -46.01 -11.85 -58.19
N ASP A 109 -45.26 -11.96 -57.08
CA ASP A 109 -44.93 -10.81 -56.24
C ASP A 109 -44.00 -9.83 -57.00
N VAL A 110 -43.17 -10.34 -57.94
CA VAL A 110 -42.33 -9.52 -58.84
C VAL A 110 -43.15 -8.89 -59.97
N GLU A 111 -44.08 -9.64 -60.57
CA GLU A 111 -44.97 -9.15 -61.62
C GLU A 111 -45.88 -8.01 -61.12
N GLU A 112 -46.44 -8.14 -59.92
CA GLU A 112 -47.23 -7.07 -59.27
C GLU A 112 -46.40 -5.80 -59.05
N LEU A 113 -45.16 -5.95 -58.59
CA LEU A 113 -44.25 -4.81 -58.36
C LEU A 113 -43.89 -4.07 -59.66
N ILE A 114 -43.79 -4.80 -60.78
CA ILE A 114 -43.54 -4.22 -62.10
C ILE A 114 -44.78 -3.50 -62.62
N GLU A 115 -45.97 -4.08 -62.48
CA GLU A 115 -47.22 -3.44 -62.87
C GLU A 115 -47.50 -2.15 -62.08
N GLU A 116 -47.24 -2.16 -60.77
CA GLU A 116 -47.37 -0.95 -59.93
C GLU A 116 -46.41 0.16 -60.38
N LYS A 117 -45.16 -0.18 -60.72
CA LYS A 117 -44.21 0.80 -61.26
C LYS A 117 -44.60 1.33 -62.63
N LEU A 118 -45.17 0.51 -63.50
CA LEU A 118 -45.65 0.93 -64.82
C LEU A 118 -46.88 1.83 -64.74
N LYS A 119 -47.79 1.58 -63.79
CA LYS A 119 -48.95 2.46 -63.52
C LYS A 119 -48.55 3.80 -62.94
N ARG A 120 -47.47 3.85 -62.15
CA ARG A 120 -46.95 5.07 -61.52
C ARG A 120 -46.17 5.99 -62.49
N ASN A 121 -45.71 5.46 -63.62
CA ASN A 121 -45.01 6.20 -64.68
C ASN A 121 -45.91 6.58 -65.88
N LYS A 122 -47.23 6.42 -65.75
CA LYS A 122 -48.26 6.96 -66.67
C LYS A 122 -48.94 8.14 -66.01
#